data_AF-A0AAD7BV87-F1
#
_entry.id   AF-A0AAD7BV87-F1
#
_cell.length_a   1.000
_cell.length_b   1.000
_cell.length_c   1.000
_cell.angle_alpha   90.00
_cell.angle_beta   90.00
_cell.angle_gamma   90.00
#
_symmetry.space_group_name_H-M   'P 1'
#
loop_
_entity.id
_entity.type
_entity.pdbx_description
1 polymer ?
#
loop_
_entity_poly.entity_id
_entity_poly.type
_entity_poly.pdbx_seq_one_letter_code
_entity_poly.pdbx_strand_id
1 'polypeptide(L)'
;MAHALTVEYKLNPPSSQSHDLPASKQHSFQVRDEAGNPNYYKSLREALASAKDEVGEALTVWRDAVGKAELSKESKKSSEEDEEEEEEEGDA
;
A
#
# COMPACT_ATOMS: atom_id res chain seq x y z
N MET A 1 -17.64 22.30 18.78
CA MET A 1 -16.40 22.49 18.00
C MET A 1 -16.27 21.30 17.07
N ALA A 2 -15.70 21.42 15.87
CA ALA A 2 -15.50 20.24 15.02
C ALA A 2 -14.23 19.52 15.48
N HIS A 3 -14.35 18.26 15.89
CA HIS A 3 -13.21 17.43 16.26
C HIS A 3 -12.88 16.50 15.09
N ALA A 4 -11.60 16.26 14.83
CA ALA A 4 -11.17 15.35 13.78
C ALA A 4 -10.00 14.49 14.27
N LEU A 5 -10.02 13.21 13.87
CA LEU A 5 -8.91 12.29 14.01
C LEU A 5 -8.02 12.44 12.78
N THR A 6 -6.76 12.81 12.97
CA THR A 6 -5.78 12.93 11.88
C THR A 6 -4.76 11.80 11.97
N VAL A 7 -4.56 11.10 10.86
CA VAL A 7 -3.53 10.05 10.73
C VAL A 7 -2.59 10.45 9.60
N GLU A 8 -1.30 10.55 9.90
CA GLU A 8 -0.25 10.82 8.92
C GLU A 8 0.72 9.63 8.93
N TYR A 9 1.10 9.19 7.74
CA TYR A 9 2.17 8.20 7.57
C TYR A 9 3.20 8.68 6.57
N LYS A 10 4.46 8.30 6.81
CA LYS A 10 5.60 8.51 5.93
C LYS A 10 6.35 7.19 5.79
N LEU A 11 6.41 6.68 4.58
CA LEU A 11 7.06 5.44 4.21
C LEU A 11 8.42 5.75 3.61
N ASN A 12 9.40 4.91 3.91
CA ASN A 12 10.74 4.95 3.34
C ASN A 12 10.93 3.71 2.45
N PRO A 13 10.31 3.66 1.27
CA PRO A 13 10.46 2.52 0.37
C PRO A 13 11.90 2.42 -0.19
N PRO A 14 12.35 1.23 -0.60
CA PRO A 14 13.67 1.06 -1.21
C PRO A 14 13.82 1.90 -2.48
N SER A 15 14.91 2.65 -2.62
CA SER A 15 15.17 3.54 -3.77
C SER A 15 15.35 2.79 -5.10
N SER A 16 15.50 1.47 -5.06
CA SER A 16 15.74 0.65 -6.24
C SER A 16 14.53 0.52 -7.17
N GLN A 17 13.33 0.93 -6.74
CA GLN A 17 12.13 0.86 -7.56
C GLN A 17 11.27 2.11 -7.41
N SER A 18 10.87 2.69 -8.55
CA SER A 18 9.86 3.73 -8.60
C SER A 18 8.48 3.07 -8.46
N HIS A 19 7.74 3.45 -7.43
CA HIS A 19 6.35 3.05 -7.26
C HIS A 19 5.47 4.29 -7.51
N ASP A 20 4.39 4.15 -8.30
CA ASP A 20 3.38 5.21 -8.50
C ASP A 20 2.46 5.41 -7.28
N LEU A 21 2.94 5.05 -6.09
CA LEU A 21 2.20 5.14 -4.83
C LEU A 21 2.73 6.31 -4.00
N PRO A 22 1.86 7.08 -3.32
CA PRO A 22 2.30 8.15 -2.46
C PRO A 22 2.97 7.58 -1.20
N ALA A 23 4.25 7.88 -1.01
CA ALA A 23 5.02 7.46 0.16
C ALA A 23 4.64 8.23 1.44
N SER A 24 3.96 9.37 1.31
CA SER A 24 3.44 10.15 2.44
C SER A 24 2.00 10.52 2.16
N LYS A 25 1.12 10.34 3.16
CA LYS A 25 -0.28 10.76 3.07
C LYS A 25 -0.83 11.11 4.43
N GLN A 26 -1.77 12.05 4.45
CA GLN A 26 -2.52 12.45 5.63
C GLN A 26 -4.00 12.17 5.39
N HIS A 27 -4.64 11.54 6.37
CA HIS A 27 -6.07 11.28 6.41
C HIS A 27 -6.70 12.04 7.57
N SER A 28 -7.90 12.56 7.37
CA SER A 28 -8.66 13.29 8.39
C SER A 28 -10.07 12.74 8.47
N PHE A 29 -10.44 12.20 9.63
CA PHE A 29 -11.74 11.59 9.90
C PHE A 29 -12.52 12.49 10.86
N GLN A 30 -13.69 12.96 10.42
CA GLN A 30 -14.50 13.87 11.23
C GLN A 30 -15.16 13.12 12.40
N VAL A 31 -15.07 13.71 13.59
CA VAL A 31 -15.73 13.25 14.82
C VAL A 31 -16.84 14.23 15.14
N ARG A 32 -18.08 13.75 15.15
CA ARG A 32 -19.24 14.58 15.48
C ARG A 32 -19.24 14.85 16.97
N ASP A 33 -18.91 16.08 17.34
CA ASP A 33 -18.95 16.57 18.71
C ASP A 33 -19.81 17.83 18.80
N GLU A 34 -21.09 17.59 19.08
CA GLU A 34 -22.03 18.63 19.48
C GLU A 34 -22.06 18.65 21.01
N ALA A 35 -22.07 19.84 21.62
CA ALA A 35 -22.00 19.98 23.07
C ALA A 35 -23.14 19.17 23.74
N GLY A 36 -22.76 18.19 24.57
CA GLY A 36 -23.72 17.29 25.25
C GLY A 36 -24.09 16.02 24.46
N ASN A 37 -23.41 15.70 23.36
CA ASN A 37 -23.72 14.52 22.56
C ASN A 37 -23.29 13.22 23.27
N PRO A 38 -24.25 12.36 23.72
CA PRO A 38 -23.92 11.07 24.31
C PRO A 38 -23.26 10.11 23.31
N ASN A 39 -23.32 10.42 22.00
CA ASN A 39 -22.76 9.62 20.93
C ASN A 39 -21.34 10.05 20.53
N TYR A 40 -20.69 10.97 21.23
CA TYR A 40 -19.31 11.38 20.92
C TYR A 40 -18.39 10.15 20.79
N TYR A 41 -18.38 9.27 21.79
CA TYR A 41 -17.54 8.06 21.78
C TYR A 41 -17.95 7.06 20.69
N LYS A 42 -19.23 7.04 20.30
CA LYS A 42 -19.69 6.24 19.17
C LYS A 42 -19.12 6.80 17.86
N SER A 43 -19.23 8.11 17.62
CA SER A 43 -18.67 8.77 16.43
C SER A 43 -17.15 8.66 16.39
N LEU A 44 -16.48 8.73 17.54
CA LEU A 44 -15.04 8.52 17.62
C LEU A 44 -14.66 7.08 17.26
N ARG A 45 -15.42 6.09 17.73
CA ARG A 45 -15.19 4.68 17.40
C ARG A 45 -15.41 4.40 15.92
N GLU A 46 -16.43 5.01 15.32
CA GLU A 46 -16.69 4.96 13.88
C GLU A 46 -15.52 5.59 13.10
N ALA A 47 -15.06 6.78 13.49
CA ALA A 47 -13.90 7.43 12.87
C ALA A 47 -12.62 6.59 12.98
N LEU A 48 -12.39 5.92 14.12
CA LEU A 48 -11.26 5.00 14.31
C LEU A 48 -11.37 3.74 13.43
N ALA A 49 -12.58 3.20 13.25
CA ALA A 49 -12.80 2.06 12.37
C ALA A 49 -12.48 2.44 10.91
N SER A 50 -13.03 3.57 10.43
CA SER A 50 -12.72 4.10 9.09
C SER A 50 -11.23 4.37 8.91
N ALA A 51 -10.58 4.95 9.92
CA ALA A 51 -9.14 5.18 9.89
C ALA A 51 -8.33 3.88 9.76
N LYS A 52 -8.71 2.84 10.51
CA LYS A 52 -8.06 1.54 10.44
C LYS A 52 -8.23 0.92 9.04
N ASP A 53 -9.42 0.98 8.49
CA ASP A 53 -9.73 0.35 7.20
C ASP A 53 -9.00 1.06 6.05
N GLU A 54 -9.13 2.39 5.93
CA GLU A 54 -8.51 3.15 4.83
C GLU A 54 -6.98 3.16 4.89
N VAL A 55 -6.40 3.40 6.07
CA VAL A 55 -4.95 3.43 6.23
C VAL A 55 -4.39 2.02 6.10
N GLY A 56 -5.09 1.01 6.63
CA GLY A 56 -4.71 -0.39 6.50
C GLY A 56 -4.67 -0.86 5.04
N GLU A 57 -5.69 -0.51 4.24
CA GLU A 57 -5.72 -0.80 2.82
C GLU A 57 -4.56 -0.12 2.08
N ALA A 58 -4.34 1.19 2.30
CA ALA A 58 -3.25 1.93 1.68
C ALA A 58 -1.86 1.33 1.99
N LEU A 59 -1.64 0.94 3.24
CA LEU A 59 -0.39 0.29 3.66
C LEU A 59 -0.26 -1.14 3.12
N THR A 60 -1.38 -1.86 2.95
CA THR A 60 -1.41 -3.19 2.34
C THR A 60 -1.00 -3.12 0.87
N VAL A 61 -1.52 -2.14 0.13
CA VAL A 61 -1.11 -1.89 -1.27
C VAL A 61 0.38 -1.58 -1.35
N TRP A 62 0.89 -0.75 -0.45
CA TRP A 62 2.33 -0.47 -0.36
C TRP A 62 3.16 -1.71 -0.06
N ARG A 63 2.75 -2.52 0.92
CA ARG A 63 3.39 -3.80 1.26
C ARG A 63 3.43 -4.72 0.05
N ASP A 64 2.33 -4.86 -0.67
CA ASP A 64 2.24 -5.77 -1.81
C ASP A 64 3.06 -5.27 -3.00
N ALA A 65 3.10 -3.97 -3.25
CA ALA A 65 3.93 -3.36 -4.29
C ALA A 65 5.42 -3.58 -4.02
N VAL A 66 5.87 -3.34 -2.78
CA VAL A 66 7.27 -3.57 -2.38
C VAL A 66 7.58 -5.07 -2.27
N GLY A 67 6.64 -5.89 -1.81
CA GLY A 67 6.84 -7.34 -1.71
C GLY A 67 6.99 -8.01 -3.08
N LYS A 68 6.12 -7.68 -4.05
CA LYS A 68 6.23 -8.17 -5.43
C LYS A 68 7.51 -7.68 -6.10
N ALA A 69 7.88 -6.44 -5.85
CA ALA A 69 9.12 -5.82 -6.30
C ALA A 69 10.36 -6.60 -5.86
N GLU A 70 10.44 -6.96 -4.57
CA GLU A 70 11.57 -7.72 -4.05
C GLU A 70 11.57 -9.18 -4.54
N LEU A 71 10.41 -9.86 -4.59
CA LEU A 71 10.31 -11.22 -5.15
C LEU A 71 10.73 -11.29 -6.63
N SER A 72 10.46 -10.24 -7.41
CA SER A 72 10.86 -10.17 -8.81
C SER A 72 12.38 -10.07 -9.02
N LYS A 73 13.12 -9.56 -8.02
CA LYS A 73 14.59 -9.53 -8.05
C LYS A 73 15.19 -10.90 -7.81
N GLU A 74 14.60 -11.70 -6.92
CA GLU A 74 15.07 -13.08 -6.67
C GLU A 74 14.79 -14.00 -7.86
N SER A 75 13.67 -13.80 -8.55
CA SER A 75 13.23 -14.65 -9.67
C SER A 75 13.96 -14.39 -10.98
N LYS A 76 14.72 -13.29 -11.10
CA LYS A 76 15.45 -12.93 -12.33
C LYS A 76 16.86 -13.54 -12.43
N LYS A 77 17.16 -14.52 -11.58
CA LYS A 77 18.44 -15.25 -11.59
C LYS A 77 18.26 -16.69 -12.06
N SER A 78 17.82 -16.87 -13.31
CA SER A 78 18.11 -18.07 -14.15
C SER A 78 17.35 -17.98 -15.49
N SER A 79 17.87 -17.25 -16.46
CA SER A 79 17.64 -17.49 -17.90
C SER A 79 18.65 -16.67 -18.72
N GLU A 80 19.94 -16.87 -18.40
CA GLU A 80 21.08 -16.50 -19.25
C GLU A 80 22.11 -17.63 -19.06
N GLU A 81 21.69 -18.88 -19.32
CA GLU A 81 22.57 -20.05 -19.44
C GLU A 81 21.91 -21.17 -20.28
N ASP A 82 21.02 -20.82 -21.22
CA ASP A 82 20.45 -21.74 -22.23
C ASP A 82 20.36 -20.99 -23.59
N GLU A 83 21.49 -20.45 -24.04
CA GLU A 83 21.73 -20.08 -25.44
C GLU A 83 22.56 -21.18 -26.12
N GLU A 84 22.03 -22.39 -26.29
CA GLU A 84 22.57 -23.30 -27.31
C GLU A 84 21.51 -24.31 -27.77
N GLU A 85 21.29 -24.29 -29.09
CA GLU A 85 20.58 -25.28 -29.92
C GLU A 85 19.04 -25.25 -29.94
N GLU A 86 18.48 -24.53 -30.92
CA GLU A 86 17.55 -25.14 -31.90
C GLU A 86 17.30 -24.16 -33.07
N GLU A 87 18.24 -24.11 -34.01
CA GLU A 87 17.97 -23.77 -35.41
C GLU A 87 18.32 -24.99 -36.28
N GLU A 88 17.32 -25.70 -36.80
CA GLU A 88 17.23 -25.94 -38.24
C GLU A 88 15.83 -26.43 -38.66
N GLU A 89 15.33 -25.80 -39.73
CA GLU A 89 14.07 -26.08 -40.42
C GLU A 89 14.02 -27.48 -41.07
N GLY A 90 12.82 -27.92 -41.47
CA GLY A 90 12.69 -28.55 -42.79
C GLY A 90 11.89 -29.85 -42.89
N ASP A 91 10.73 -29.72 -43.50
CA ASP A 91 9.91 -30.70 -44.24
C ASP A 91 10.67 -31.87 -44.92
N ALA A 92 10.25 -33.12 -44.64
CA ALA A 92 10.09 -34.26 -45.60
C ALA A 92 9.65 -35.56 -44.88
#